data_AF-A0A349JI49-F1
#
_entry.id   AF-A0A349JI49-F1
#
_cell.length_a   1.000
_cell.length_b   1.000
_cell.length_c   1.000
_cell.angle_alpha   90.00
_cell.angle_beta   90.00
_cell.angle_gamma   90.00
#
_symmetry.space_group_name_H-M   'P 1'
#
loop_
_entity.id
_entity.type
_entity.pdbx_description
1 polymer ?
#
loop_
_entity_poly.entity_id
_entity_poly.type
_entity_poly.pdbx_seq_one_letter_code
_entity_poly.pdbx_strand_id
1 'polypeptide(L)' 'MTIDLEIFQTVVKMPESLKQEILHYAKYLLEKHAKTESSPEQLEQPHGYGSWAGQIVMSDDFDEPLEDLKEYM' A
#
# COMPACT_ATOMS: atom_id res chain seq x y z
N MET A 1 4.67 24.07 23.18
CA MET A 1 3.32 24.61 23.48
C MET A 1 2.93 25.81 22.61
N THR A 2 3.69 26.19 21.57
CA THR A 2 3.31 27.27 20.64
C THR A 2 2.58 26.75 19.39
N ILE A 3 3.02 25.60 18.89
CA ILE A 3 2.52 24.97 17.65
C ILE A 3 1.05 24.57 17.78
N ASP A 4 0.65 23.98 18.91
CA ASP A 4 -0.75 23.56 19.14
C ASP A 4 -1.73 24.73 19.04
N LEU A 5 -1.30 25.90 19.55
CA LEU A 5 -2.10 27.11 19.58
C LEU A 5 -2.19 27.78 18.20
N GLU A 6 -1.09 27.78 17.44
CA GLU A 6 -1.09 28.25 16.06
C GLU A 6 -1.95 27.38 15.14
N ILE A 7 -1.87 26.04 15.27
CA ILE A 7 -2.71 25.11 14.51
C ILE A 7 -4.19 25.40 14.80
N PHE A 8 -4.56 25.55 16.07
CA PHE A 8 -5.94 25.84 16.45
C PHE A 8 -6.45 27.16 15.87
N GLN A 9 -5.69 28.25 15.99
CA GLN A 9 -6.06 29.55 15.43
C GLN A 9 -6.24 29.52 13.91
N THR A 10 -5.40 28.74 13.23
CA THR A 10 -5.45 28.63 11.77
C THR A 10 -6.67 27.79 11.34
N VAL A 11 -6.93 26.66 12.00
CA VAL A 11 -8.09 25.80 11.72
C VAL A 11 -9.41 26.50 12.03
N VAL A 12 -9.48 27.34 13.07
CA VAL A 12 -10.70 28.12 13.39
C VAL A 12 -11.05 29.11 12.27
N LYS A 13 -10.04 29.73 11.64
CA LYS A 13 -10.22 30.73 10.57
C LYS A 13 -10.56 30.11 9.20
N MET A 14 -10.42 28.81 9.02
CA MET A 14 -10.66 28.14 7.73
C MET A 14 -12.14 27.78 7.51
N PRO A 15 -12.61 27.72 6.25
CA PRO A 15 -13.89 27.12 5.87
C PRO A 15 -13.92 25.60 6.11
N GLU A 16 -15.12 25.02 6.30
CA GLU A 16 -15.28 23.61 6.69
C GLU A 16 -14.58 22.61 5.77
N SER A 17 -14.59 22.84 4.45
CA SER A 17 -13.93 21.96 3.46
C SER A 17 -12.45 21.74 3.78
N LEU A 18 -11.73 22.79 4.18
CA LEU A 18 -10.30 22.70 4.52
C LEU A 18 -10.09 22.03 5.88
N LYS A 19 -11.02 22.19 6.83
CA LYS A 19 -10.95 21.48 8.12
C LYS A 19 -11.05 19.98 7.92
N GLN A 20 -11.89 19.53 6.98
CA GLN A 20 -12.02 18.12 6.64
C GLN A 20 -10.73 17.56 6.03
N GLU A 21 -10.08 18.29 5.13
CA GLU A 21 -8.79 17.88 4.57
C GLU A 21 -7.68 17.79 5.63
N ILE A 22 -7.61 18.78 6.54
CA ILE A 22 -6.65 18.75 7.66
C ILE A 22 -6.92 17.55 8.57
N LEU A 23 -8.20 17.26 8.86
CA LEU A 23 -8.58 16.11 9.67
C LEU A 23 -8.18 14.80 9.01
N HIS A 24 -8.38 14.65 7.70
CA HIS A 24 -7.92 13.49 6.95
C HIS A 24 -6.41 13.36 6.97
N TYR A 25 -5.68 14.46 6.79
CA TYR A 25 -4.22 14.45 6.82
C TYR A 25 -3.67 14.11 8.21
N ALA A 26 -4.28 14.64 9.27
CA ALA A 26 -3.92 14.31 10.65
C ALA A 26 -4.14 12.82 10.95
N LYS A 27 -5.27 12.25 10.51
CA LYS A 27 -5.54 10.80 10.62
C LYS A 27 -4.52 9.99 9.83
N TYR A 28 -4.21 10.39 8.59
CA TYR A 28 -3.20 9.75 7.78
C TYR A 28 -1.82 9.73 8.45
N LEU A 29 -1.40 10.85 9.05
CA LEU A 29 -0.13 10.91 9.79
C LEU A 29 -0.13 9.97 11.00
N LEU A 30 -1.22 9.94 11.77
CA LEU A 30 -1.36 9.02 12.90
C LEU A 30 -1.29 7.56 12.45
N GLU A 31 -2.03 7.19 11.40
CA GLU A 31 -2.00 5.83 10.84
C GLU A 31 -0.62 5.47 10.28
N LYS A 32 0.01 6.36 9.52
CA LYS A 32 1.34 6.14 8.94
C LYS A 32 2.38 5.87 10.03
N HIS A 33 2.41 6.69 11.07
CA HIS A 33 3.38 6.53 12.16
C HIS A 33 3.02 5.38 13.11
N ALA A 34 1.73 5.11 13.34
CA ALA A 34 1.30 3.93 14.10
C ALA A 34 1.63 2.60 13.39
N LYS A 35 1.53 2.56 12.05
CA LYS A 35 1.92 1.40 11.23
C LYS A 35 3.44 1.21 11.19
N THR A 36 4.20 2.30 11.30
CA THR A 36 5.67 2.26 11.34
C THR A 36 6.21 1.67 12.65
N GLU A 37 5.51 1.84 13.78
CA GLU A 37 5.95 1.30 15.08
C GLU A 37 5.46 -0.13 15.38
N SER A 38 4.42 -0.61 14.71
CA SER A 38 3.80 -1.91 15.01
C SER A 38 4.19 -3.05 14.08
N SER A 39 5.00 -2.81 13.06
CA SER A 39 5.56 -3.90 12.27
C SER A 39 6.77 -3.42 11.48
N PRO A 40 7.94 -4.10 11.53
CA PRO A 40 8.73 -4.24 10.33
C PRO A 40 7.90 -5.08 9.36
N GLU A 41 6.82 -4.50 8.83
CA GLU A 41 6.15 -5.03 7.66
C GLU A 41 7.28 -5.14 6.67
N GLN A 42 7.63 -6.40 6.35
CA GLN A 42 8.35 -6.78 5.17
C GLN A 42 8.11 -5.68 4.15
N LEU A 43 9.13 -4.86 3.91
CA LEU A 43 9.22 -4.16 2.66
C LEU A 43 9.15 -5.31 1.67
N GLU A 44 7.95 -5.62 1.16
CA GLU A 44 7.78 -6.54 0.06
C GLU A 44 8.71 -5.95 -0.97
N GLN A 45 9.86 -6.62 -1.14
CA GLN A 45 10.87 -6.15 -2.06
C GLN A 45 10.12 -5.92 -3.35
N PRO A 46 10.19 -4.73 -3.96
CA PRO A 46 9.47 -4.50 -5.20
C PRO A 46 9.96 -5.58 -6.16
N HIS A 47 9.12 -6.59 -6.39
CA HIS A 47 9.44 -7.70 -7.26
C HIS A 47 9.37 -7.10 -8.66
N GLY A 48 10.51 -6.57 -9.09
CA GLY A 48 10.66 -5.98 -10.42
C GLY A 48 10.42 -7.03 -11.50
N TYR A 49 10.27 -6.54 -12.73
CA TYR A 49 10.23 -7.42 -13.89
C TYR A 49 11.45 -8.34 -13.91
N GLY A 50 11.23 -9.66 -14.06
CA GLY A 50 12.30 -10.65 -14.03
C GLY A 50 12.81 -11.05 -12.65
N SER A 51 12.15 -10.65 -11.56
CA SER A 51 12.47 -11.08 -10.18
C SER A 51 12.47 -12.61 -9.97
N TRP A 52 11.77 -13.34 -10.85
CA TRP A 52 11.70 -14.80 -10.86
C TRP A 52 12.42 -15.43 -12.07
N ALA A 53 13.24 -14.66 -12.79
CA ALA A 53 13.99 -15.17 -13.93
C ALA A 53 14.92 -16.31 -13.50
N GLY A 54 14.82 -17.46 -14.17
CA GLY A 54 15.61 -18.65 -13.85
C GLY A 54 15.16 -19.43 -12.60
N GLN A 55 14.09 -19.00 -11.92
CA GLN A 55 13.48 -19.75 -10.81
C GLN A 55 12.37 -20.70 -11.27
N ILE A 56 11.79 -20.44 -12.45
CA ILE A 56 10.78 -21.29 -13.07
C ILE A 56 11.47 -22.17 -14.11
N VAL A 57 11.33 -23.48 -13.95
CA VAL A 57 11.76 -24.48 -14.93
C VAL A 57 10.51 -25.02 -15.59
N MET A 58 10.39 -24.78 -16.90
CA MET A 58 9.31 -25.31 -17.74
C MET A 58 9.75 -26.64 -18.32
N SER A 59 8.89 -27.65 -18.27
CA SER A 59 9.12 -28.95 -18.90
C SER A 59 8.85 -28.86 -20.41
N ASP A 60 9.51 -29.71 -21.20
CA ASP A 60 9.40 -29.71 -22.66
C ASP A 60 7.99 -30.08 -23.17
N ASP A 61 7.15 -30.66 -22.30
CA ASP A 61 5.77 -31.10 -22.55
C ASP A 61 4.72 -30.09 -22.07
N PHE A 62 5.10 -28.86 -21.69
CA PHE A 62 4.16 -27.86 -21.16
C PHE A 62 2.99 -27.55 -22.11
N ASP A 63 3.24 -27.58 -23.42
CA ASP A 63 2.22 -27.33 -24.45
C ASP A 63 1.33 -28.57 -24.72
N GLU A 64 1.59 -29.72 -24.07
CA GLU A 64 0.75 -30.91 -24.24
C GLU A 64 -0.64 -30.71 -23.60
N PRO A 65 -1.71 -31.17 -24.27
CA PRO A 65 -3.06 -31.00 -23.77
C PRO A 65 -3.28 -31.82 -22.51
N LEU A 66 -3.52 -31.14 -21.39
CA LEU A 66 -3.89 -31.80 -20.14
C LEU A 66 -5.29 -32.40 -20.26
N GLU A 67 -5.40 -33.72 -20.12
CA GLU A 67 -6.68 -34.46 -20.18
C GLU A 67 -7.73 -33.86 -19.22
N ASP A 68 -7.31 -33.45 -18.03
CA ASP A 68 -8.17 -32.84 -17.01
C ASP A 68 -8.71 -31.45 -17.40
N LEU A 69 -8.06 -30.76 -18.34
CA LEU A 69 -8.50 -29.46 -18.86
C LEU A 69 -9.33 -29.57 -20.13
N LYS A 70 -9.43 -30.76 -20.74
CA LYS A 70 -10.22 -30.95 -21.97
C LYS A 70 -11.71 -30.76 -21.77
N GLU A 71 -12.23 -31.00 -20.57
CA GLU A 71 -13.64 -30.76 -20.24
C GLU A 71 -13.98 -29.25 -20.11
N TYR A 72 -12.96 -28.39 -20.04
CA TYR A 72 -13.10 -26.94 -19.84
C TYR A 72 -12.78 -26.08 -21.07
N MET A 73 -12.32 -26.67 -22.18
CA MET A 73 -12.09 -26.02 -23.48
C MET A 73 -13.22 -26.32 -24.48
#